data_AF-A0A154MIZ4-F1
#
_entry.id   AF-A0A154MIZ4-F1
#
_cell.length_a   1.000
_cell.length_b   1.000
_cell.length_c   1.000
_cell.angle_alpha   90.00
_cell.angle_beta   90.00
_cell.angle_gamma   90.00
#
_symmetry.space_group_name_H-M   'P 1'
#
loop_
_entity.id
_entity.type
_entity.pdbx_description
1 polymer ?
#
loop_
_entity_poly.entity_id
_entity_poly.type
_entity_poly.pdbx_seq_one_letter_code
_entity_poly.pdbx_strand_id
1 'polypeptide(L)' 'MTWEVFFNTRDLGGLPTKSGTTTSCGAFFRAADLRFVTETGWAQARESGVRTVIDLRNPDEIRPTEAPVTAQAV' A
#
# COMPACT_ATOMS: atom_id res chain seq x y z
N MET A 1 -9.87 -7.37 1.03
CA MET A 1 -8.60 -7.84 1.62
C MET A 1 -8.39 -7.12 2.93
N THR A 2 -8.00 -7.86 3.97
CA THR A 2 -7.81 -7.34 5.33
C THR A 2 -6.48 -7.85 5.83
N TRP A 3 -5.39 -7.29 5.30
CA TRP A 3 -4.05 -7.51 5.87
C TRP A 3 -3.82 -6.53 7.02
N GLU A 4 -3.11 -6.97 8.04
CA GLU A 4 -2.90 -6.20 9.25
C GLU A 4 -2.13 -4.90 8.96
N VAL A 5 -2.66 -3.77 9.43
CA VAL A 5 -2.04 -2.43 9.30
C VAL A 5 -1.76 -1.99 7.86
N PHE A 6 -2.39 -2.66 6.88
CA PHE A 6 -2.38 -2.28 5.47
C PHE A 6 -3.52 -1.31 5.17
N PHE A 7 -3.29 -0.02 5.41
CA PHE A 7 -4.31 0.99 5.22
C PHE A 7 -4.63 1.25 3.75
N ASN A 8 -5.90 1.58 3.47
CA ASN A 8 -6.41 1.88 2.13
C ASN A 8 -6.13 0.79 1.07
N THR A 9 -6.02 -0.46 1.51
CA THR A 9 -5.62 -1.57 0.65
C THR A 9 -6.78 -2.13 -0.15
N ARG A 10 -6.60 -2.24 -1.47
CA ARG A 10 -7.61 -2.78 -2.40
C ARG A 10 -6.91 -3.62 -3.48
N ASP A 11 -7.53 -4.75 -3.82
CA ASP A 11 -7.28 -5.42 -5.10
C ASP A 11 -7.88 -4.53 -6.20
N LEU A 12 -7.11 -4.31 -7.27
CA LEU A 12 -7.48 -3.50 -8.41
C LEU A 12 -7.94 -4.34 -9.60
N GLY A 13 -8.23 -5.63 -9.40
CA GLY A 13 -8.90 -6.47 -10.38
C GLY A 13 -10.29 -5.95 -10.78
N GLY A 14 -10.68 -6.20 -12.02
CA GLY A 14 -11.99 -5.83 -12.57
C GLY A 14 -12.09 -4.39 -13.05
N LEU A 15 -11.03 -3.59 -12.98
CA LEU A 15 -11.02 -2.23 -13.52
C LEU A 15 -10.90 -2.26 -15.05
N PRO A 16 -11.65 -1.41 -15.77
CA PRO A 16 -11.60 -1.35 -17.23
C PRO A 16 -10.24 -0.84 -17.71
N THR A 17 -9.74 -1.45 -18.78
CA THR A 17 -8.52 -1.04 -19.47
C THR A 17 -8.84 -0.37 -20.81
N LYS A 18 -7.89 0.41 -21.34
CA LYS A 18 -8.03 1.05 -22.65
C LYS A 18 -8.14 0.05 -23.81
N SER A 19 -7.66 -1.18 -23.63
CA SER A 19 -7.76 -2.27 -24.60
C SER A 19 -9.10 -3.01 -24.57
N GLY A 20 -10.07 -2.56 -23.76
CA GLY A 20 -11.40 -3.17 -23.66
C GLY A 20 -11.46 -4.44 -22.80
N THR A 21 -10.37 -4.79 -22.11
CA THR A 21 -10.33 -5.87 -21.11
C THR A 21 -10.41 -5.31 -19.69
N THR A 22 -10.44 -6.19 -18.69
CA THR A 22 -10.31 -5.80 -17.28
C THR A 22 -8.95 -6.21 -16.71
N THR A 23 -8.50 -5.50 -15.67
CA THR A 23 -7.36 -5.92 -14.86
C THR A 23 -7.65 -7.27 -14.19
N SER A 24 -6.66 -8.17 -14.16
CA SER A 24 -6.80 -9.45 -13.49
C SER A 24 -6.87 -9.29 -11.96
N CYS A 25 -7.77 -10.01 -11.30
CA CYS A 25 -7.83 -10.07 -9.84
C CYS A 25 -6.54 -10.67 -9.26
N GLY A 26 -6.09 -10.12 -8.14
CA GLY A 26 -4.85 -10.53 -7.48
C GLY A 26 -3.56 -10.13 -8.20
N ALA A 27 -3.63 -9.44 -9.35
CA ALA A 27 -2.44 -9.01 -10.10
C ALA A 27 -1.89 -7.67 -9.60
N PHE A 28 -2.78 -6.74 -9.22
CA PHE A 28 -2.41 -5.41 -8.78
C PHE A 28 -3.13 -5.05 -7.50
N PHE A 29 -2.37 -4.60 -6.51
CA PHE A 29 -2.90 -4.04 -5.27
C PHE A 29 -2.43 -2.60 -5.15
N ARG A 30 -3.28 -1.75 -4.58
CA ARG A 30 -2.84 -0.47 -4.04
C ARG A 30 -2.96 -0.48 -2.53
N ALA A 31 -2.12 0.30 -1.86
CA ALA A 31 -2.17 0.57 -0.45
C ALA A 31 -1.74 2.02 -0.19
N ALA A 32 -1.96 2.51 1.02
CA ALA A 32 -1.33 3.73 1.49
C ALA A 32 0.15 3.45 1.87
N ASP A 33 0.74 4.39 2.60
CA ASP A 33 2.07 4.26 3.17
C ASP A 33 2.25 2.98 3.99
N LEU A 34 3.35 2.27 3.75
CA LEU A 34 3.65 0.98 4.36
C LEU A 34 4.57 1.08 5.59
N ARG A 35 4.97 2.29 6.02
CA ARG A 35 5.90 2.52 7.15
C ARG A 35 5.47 1.84 8.46
N PHE A 36 4.18 1.62 8.65
CA PHE A 36 3.62 1.05 9.89
C PHE A 36 3.16 -0.40 9.75
N VAL A 37 3.34 -1.02 8.59
CA VAL A 37 2.90 -2.40 8.36
C VAL A 37 3.66 -3.37 9.25
N THR A 38 2.94 -4.26 9.92
CA THR A 38 3.50 -5.29 10.81
C THR A 38 4.10 -6.45 10.02
N GLU A 39 4.94 -7.27 10.67
CA GLU A 39 5.44 -8.50 10.07
C GLU A 39 4.32 -9.47 9.66
N THR A 40 3.27 -9.57 10.49
CA THR A 40 2.06 -10.33 10.20
C THR A 40 1.34 -9.80 8.95
N GLY A 41 1.16 -8.48 8.83
CA GLY A 41 0.58 -7.86 7.65
C GLY A 41 1.38 -8.18 6.38
N TRP A 42 2.71 -8.13 6.48
CA TRP A 42 3.60 -8.52 5.38
C TRP A 42 3.52 -10.01 5.03
N ALA A 43 3.39 -10.90 6.02
CA ALA A 43 3.22 -12.33 5.77
C ALA A 43 1.92 -12.59 4.99
N GLN A 44 0.81 -11.97 5.40
CA GLN A 44 -0.49 -12.06 4.72
C GLN A 44 -0.43 -11.54 3.28
N ALA A 45 0.26 -10.42 3.05
CA ALA A 45 0.48 -9.87 1.71
C ALA A 45 1.27 -10.85 0.82
N ARG A 46 2.33 -11.46 1.34
CA ARG A 46 3.14 -12.46 0.61
C ARG A 46 2.37 -13.74 0.30
N GLU A 47 1.57 -14.22 1.25
CA GLU A 47 0.68 -15.37 1.08
C GLU A 47 -0.35 -15.10 -0.02
N SER A 48 -0.85 -13.86 -0.11
CA SER A 48 -1.75 -13.40 -1.16
C SER A 48 -1.07 -13.21 -2.53
N GLY A 49 0.22 -13.51 -2.64
CA GLY A 49 0.97 -13.48 -3.91
C GLY A 49 1.78 -12.22 -4.16
N VAL A 50 1.80 -11.23 -3.26
CA VAL A 50 2.63 -10.03 -3.43
C VAL A 50 4.11 -10.41 -3.40
N ARG A 51 4.85 -9.97 -4.43
CA ARG A 51 6.29 -10.21 -4.58
C ARG A 51 7.09 -8.93 -4.84
N THR A 52 6.45 -7.93 -5.43
CA THR A 52 7.08 -6.67 -5.84
C THR A 52 6.29 -5.51 -5.26
N VAL A 53 7.01 -4.55 -4.68
CA VAL A 53 6.45 -3.28 -4.19
C VAL A 53 7.04 -2.17 -5.02
N ILE A 54 6.18 -1.36 -5.62
CA ILE A 54 6.58 -0.15 -6.34
C ILE A 54 6.25 1.02 -5.43
N ASP A 55 7.28 1.61 -4.84
CA ASP A 55 7.13 2.82 -4.04
C ASP A 55 7.15 4.04 -4.96
N LEU A 56 6.00 4.73 -5.06
CA LEU A 56 5.82 5.90 -5.92
C LEU A 56 6.02 7.22 -5.18
N ARG A 57 6.43 7.17 -3.90
CA ARG A 57 6.69 8.37 -3.10
C ARG A 57 7.91 9.11 -3.65
N ASN A 58 7.85 10.44 -3.58
CA ASN A 58 9.00 11.27 -3.88
C ASN A 58 10.08 11.10 -2.80
N PRO A 59 11.36 11.37 -3.12
CA PRO A 59 12.45 11.21 -2.15
C PRO A 59 12.22 11.97 -0.83
N ASP A 60 11.56 13.13 -0.88
CA ASP A 60 11.26 13.94 0.29
C ASP A 60 10.20 13.36 1.22
N GLU A 61 9.30 12.51 0.70
CA GLU A 61 8.27 11.78 1.45
C GLU A 61 8.83 10.51 2.13
N ILE A 62 9.98 10.01 1.67
CA ILE A 62 10.65 8.81 2.21
C ILE A 62 11.61 9.17 3.35
N ARG A 63 12.06 10.43 3.41
CA ARG A 63 12.95 10.88 4.49
C ARG A 63 12.32 10.61 5.85
N PRO A 64 13.07 10.07 6.82
CA PRO A 64 12.59 9.96 8.18
C PRO A 64 12.12 11.35 8.64
N THR A 65 10.85 11.46 9.04
CA THR A 65 10.37 12.61 9.79
C THR A 65 11.24 12.69 11.04
N GLU A 66 12.01 13.77 11.20
CA GLU A 66 12.49 14.15 12.52
C GLU A 66 11.27 14.25 13.43
N ALA A 67 11.34 13.65 14.62
CA ALA A 67 10.23 13.45 15.55
C ALA A 67 9.34 14.71 15.76
N PRO A 68 8.08 14.54 16.18
CA PRO A 68 6.97 15.38 15.76
C PRO A 68 7.13 16.86 16.13
N VAL A 69 6.69 17.75 15.23
CA VAL A 69 6.20 19.06 15.65
C VAL A 69 4.95 18.79 16.47
N THR A 70 5.06 18.93 17.80
CA THR A 70 3.91 18.91 18.71
C THR A 70 2.83 19.82 18.17
N ALA A 71 1.63 19.26 17.93
CA ALA A 71 0.44 20.06 17.67
C ALA A 71 0.28 21.04 18.84
N GLN A 72 0.40 22.35 18.57
CA GLN A 72 -0.02 23.34 19.55
C GLN A 72 -1.53 23.21 19.68
N ALA A 73 -1.97 22.77 20.84
CA ALA A 73 -3.35 22.94 21.27
C ALA A 73 -3.63 24.45 21.35
N VAL A 74 -4.67 24.88 20.62
CA VAL A 74 -5.38 26.15 20.87
C VAL A 74 -6.64 25.88 21.67
#